data_AF-G5EDL8-F1
#
_entry.id   AF-G5EDL8-F1
#
_cell.length_a   1.000
_cell.length_b   1.000
_cell.length_c   1.000
_cell.angle_alpha   90.00
_cell.angle_beta   90.00
_cell.angle_gamma   90.00
#
_symmetry.space_group_name_H-M   'P 1'
#
loop_
_entity.id
_entity.type
_entity.pdbx_description
1 polymer ?
#
loop_
_entity_poly.entity_id
_entity_poly.type
_entity_poly.pdbx_seq_one_letter_code
_entity_poly.pdbx_strand_id
1 'polypeptide(L)'
;MFSVDDSQFLMKSENFKDFESNMPTDAALDVRNWMSLCYRIYGNMLDNTEFSFVVSFPQIVSQLSFLMSVCPKQTTGLQSEFSWSPTTRGFAHKIMHKNLMESTELFMTRWKKEMIDAAKPGKIKSARRALCYPKYAISFHLNTLECLRRYLVEWVMFDGTGSHQQWIGRQLGINYKDQVVINVWPDELLAKDEQHAHKKPLGRHVKPDDDEMGKRAPILAWISHAQVAIHPEIFDSQYLYTSKKIDYIRIAATPTMKIQEKPSQLPWNMIILPCAKPDLCFIIIYDFSRNLCTYDDLRLHVNDYRPFAPCIVRRCMKRAGEEAPSTKKNIYFPYWNETEFYPNKYTESLQKVVKMEDTFTKGGFDDLACSSAQPSAGVGDIYKMGHLQNFATMSFFNVASSKKPSADGKGAKNSINEIIERHVDNEVVPHPFCAILWDTNRQVPVFMGKITGKKLVEEQEPEKPGFVGSIIKWLKWDT
;
A
#
# COMPACT_ATOMS: atom_id res chain seq x y z
N MET A 1 -43.42 -24.51 17.71
CA MET A 1 -42.54 -25.26 18.62
C MET A 1 -41.21 -25.53 17.90
N PHE A 2 -40.41 -24.47 17.72
CA PHE A 2 -38.99 -24.54 17.38
C PHE A 2 -38.37 -23.33 18.09
N SER A 3 -38.12 -23.52 19.39
CA SER A 3 -37.24 -22.67 20.17
C SER A 3 -35.83 -22.98 19.69
N VAL A 4 -35.32 -22.19 18.74
CA VAL A 4 -33.90 -22.18 18.45
C VAL A 4 -33.28 -21.30 19.53
N ASP A 5 -32.48 -21.96 20.36
CA ASP A 5 -31.75 -21.41 21.48
C ASP A 5 -30.84 -20.27 20.99
N ASP A 6 -31.23 -19.01 21.24
CA ASP A 6 -30.42 -17.79 21.00
C ASP A 6 -29.15 -17.75 21.90
N SER A 7 -28.87 -18.82 22.63
CA SER A 7 -27.72 -18.99 23.52
C SER A 7 -26.49 -19.65 22.86
N GLN A 8 -26.53 -20.00 21.57
CA GLN A 8 -25.35 -20.52 20.84
C GLN A 8 -24.51 -19.47 20.11
N PHE A 9 -24.89 -18.19 20.10
CA PHE A 9 -24.00 -17.07 19.73
C PHE A 9 -23.26 -16.50 20.96
N LEU A 10 -22.70 -17.38 21.78
CA LEU A 10 -21.55 -17.02 22.60
C LEU A 10 -20.39 -16.79 21.62
N MET A 11 -20.20 -15.53 21.20
CA MET A 11 -18.90 -15.08 20.67
C MET A 11 -17.88 -15.38 21.77
N LYS A 12 -17.26 -16.57 21.72
CA LYS A 12 -15.98 -16.81 22.36
C LYS A 12 -15.11 -15.63 21.96
N SER A 13 -14.45 -15.00 22.93
CA SER A 13 -13.49 -13.94 22.64
C SER A 13 -12.40 -14.53 21.74
N GLU A 14 -12.55 -14.44 20.43
CA GLU A 14 -11.62 -15.03 19.48
C GLU A 14 -10.26 -14.35 19.67
N ASN A 15 -9.26 -15.15 20.05
CA ASN A 15 -7.93 -14.65 20.30
C ASN A 15 -7.13 -14.66 19.00
N PHE A 16 -7.21 -13.57 18.26
CA PHE A 16 -6.45 -13.34 17.03
C PHE A 16 -4.95 -13.15 17.25
N LYS A 17 -4.44 -13.25 18.49
CA LYS A 17 -3.02 -13.04 18.84
C LYS A 17 -2.28 -14.33 19.14
N ASP A 18 -3.00 -15.46 19.21
CA ASP A 18 -2.44 -16.73 19.67
C ASP A 18 -1.70 -17.49 18.55
N PHE A 19 -0.72 -16.83 17.93
CA PHE A 19 0.08 -17.40 16.84
C PHE A 19 1.13 -18.40 17.32
N GLU A 20 1.45 -18.37 18.61
CA GLU A 20 2.50 -19.16 19.26
C GLU A 20 1.95 -20.38 20.00
N SER A 21 0.62 -20.52 20.16
CA SER A 21 0.10 -21.75 20.76
C SER A 21 0.27 -22.95 19.83
N ASN A 22 0.40 -24.11 20.46
CA ASN A 22 0.50 -25.39 19.75
C ASN A 22 -0.79 -25.75 18.99
N MET A 23 -1.92 -25.14 19.35
CA MET A 23 -3.22 -25.31 18.67
C MET A 23 -3.88 -23.93 18.52
N PRO A 24 -3.42 -23.13 17.54
CA PRO A 24 -4.02 -21.83 17.27
C PRO A 24 -5.48 -22.01 16.88
N THR A 25 -6.34 -21.07 17.28
CA THR A 25 -7.74 -21.05 16.83
C THR A 25 -7.83 -20.91 15.31
N ASP A 26 -8.91 -21.41 14.69
CA ASP A 26 -9.14 -21.25 13.24
C ASP A 26 -9.03 -19.78 12.79
N ALA A 27 -9.56 -18.86 13.59
CA ALA A 27 -9.44 -17.42 13.35
C ALA A 27 -7.98 -16.92 13.36
N ALA A 28 -7.12 -17.45 14.25
CA ALA A 28 -5.70 -17.11 14.27
C ALA A 28 -4.95 -17.70 13.07
N LEU A 29 -5.33 -18.91 12.63
CA LEU A 29 -4.80 -19.54 11.41
C LEU A 29 -5.19 -18.75 10.16
N ASP A 30 -6.46 -18.34 10.04
CA ASP A 30 -6.95 -17.49 8.95
C ASP A 30 -6.15 -16.18 8.88
N VAL A 31 -5.96 -15.52 10.03
CA VAL A 31 -5.15 -14.31 10.09
C VAL A 31 -3.71 -14.60 9.66
N ARG A 32 -3.08 -15.68 10.13
CA ARG A 32 -1.71 -16.02 9.73
C ARG A 32 -1.59 -16.29 8.23
N ASN A 33 -2.57 -16.97 7.63
CA ASN A 33 -2.64 -17.19 6.19
C ASN A 33 -2.76 -15.87 5.42
N TRP A 34 -3.61 -14.94 5.89
CA TRP A 34 -3.68 -13.58 5.35
C TRP A 34 -2.31 -12.88 5.41
N MET A 35 -1.60 -12.96 6.54
CA MET A 35 -0.30 -12.30 6.70
C MET A 35 0.76 -12.87 5.76
N SER A 36 0.85 -14.20 5.68
CA SER A 36 1.76 -14.88 4.77
C SER A 36 1.48 -14.50 3.30
N LEU A 37 0.19 -14.49 2.91
CA LEU A 37 -0.21 -14.11 1.56
C LEU A 37 0.13 -12.65 1.24
N CYS A 38 -0.22 -11.72 2.13
CA CYS A 38 0.08 -10.31 1.91
C CYS A 38 1.60 -10.06 1.84
N TYR A 39 2.39 -10.81 2.63
CA TYR A 39 3.84 -10.72 2.61
C TYR A 39 4.44 -11.26 1.31
N ARG A 40 3.89 -12.35 0.76
CA ARG A 40 4.24 -12.86 -0.57
C ARG A 40 3.95 -11.84 -1.68
N ILE A 41 2.80 -11.16 -1.62
CA ILE A 41 2.48 -10.07 -2.56
C ILE A 41 3.53 -8.96 -2.47
N TYR A 42 3.89 -8.54 -1.26
CA TYR A 42 4.95 -7.56 -1.04
C TYR A 42 6.31 -8.02 -1.57
N GLY A 43 6.72 -9.26 -1.29
CA GLY A 43 7.96 -9.85 -1.81
C GLY A 43 8.02 -9.86 -3.34
N ASN A 44 6.91 -10.22 -3.99
CA ASN A 44 6.81 -10.14 -5.44
C ASN A 44 6.94 -8.68 -5.95
N MET A 45 6.33 -7.71 -5.27
CA MET A 45 6.48 -6.29 -5.63
C MET A 45 7.92 -5.79 -5.43
N LEU A 46 8.61 -6.22 -4.37
CA LEU A 46 10.01 -5.86 -4.10
C LEU A 46 10.93 -6.21 -5.27
N ASP A 47 10.72 -7.39 -5.84
CA ASP A 47 11.55 -7.94 -6.92
C ASP A 47 11.26 -7.31 -8.29
N ASN A 48 10.01 -6.86 -8.50
CA ASN A 48 9.53 -6.40 -9.81
C ASN A 48 9.34 -4.88 -9.93
N THR A 49 9.37 -4.14 -8.82
CA THR A 49 9.17 -2.67 -8.84
C THR A 49 10.49 -1.93 -8.75
N GLU A 50 10.75 -1.07 -9.75
CA GLU A 50 11.95 -0.25 -9.82
C GLU A 50 11.90 0.98 -8.91
N PHE A 51 10.72 1.60 -8.80
CA PHE A 51 10.50 2.84 -8.06
C PHE A 51 10.05 2.58 -6.62
N SER A 52 10.00 3.65 -5.82
CA SER A 52 9.50 3.57 -4.46
C SER A 52 8.01 3.24 -4.44
N PHE A 53 7.61 2.36 -3.54
CA PHE A 53 6.21 2.00 -3.32
C PHE A 53 5.96 1.71 -1.86
N VAL A 54 4.70 1.84 -1.44
CA VAL A 54 4.20 1.40 -0.14
C VAL A 54 2.92 0.62 -0.39
N VAL A 55 2.68 -0.39 0.45
CA VAL A 55 1.43 -1.13 0.54
C VAL A 55 1.00 -1.23 1.99
N SER A 56 -0.31 -1.26 2.20
CA SER A 56 -0.91 -1.46 3.52
C SER A 56 -1.48 -2.87 3.63
N PHE A 57 -1.02 -3.63 4.62
CA PHE A 57 -1.56 -4.97 4.89
C PHE A 57 -3.07 -4.98 5.11
N PRO A 58 -3.61 -4.11 6.00
CA PRO A 58 -5.04 -3.96 6.16
C PRO A 58 -5.79 -3.70 4.84
N GLN A 59 -5.17 -2.97 3.92
CA GLN A 59 -5.75 -2.67 2.62
C GLN A 59 -5.76 -3.90 1.71
N ILE A 60 -4.65 -4.63 1.63
CA ILE A 60 -4.54 -5.86 0.83
C ILE A 60 -5.58 -6.89 1.31
N VAL A 61 -5.64 -7.17 2.62
CA VAL A 61 -6.62 -8.11 3.20
C VAL A 61 -8.03 -7.66 2.87
N SER A 62 -8.33 -6.39 3.11
CA SER A 62 -9.64 -5.80 2.80
C SER A 62 -10.04 -5.91 1.33
N GLN A 63 -9.08 -5.80 0.42
CA GLN A 63 -9.30 -5.86 -1.01
C GLN A 63 -9.57 -7.31 -1.42
N LEU A 64 -8.67 -8.22 -1.06
CA LEU A 64 -8.80 -9.65 -1.35
C LEU A 64 -10.09 -10.24 -0.75
N SER A 65 -10.44 -9.89 0.50
CA SER A 65 -11.68 -10.34 1.14
C SER A 65 -12.93 -9.83 0.43
N PHE A 66 -12.90 -8.59 -0.08
CA PHE A 66 -13.97 -8.04 -0.91
C PHE A 66 -14.11 -8.85 -2.20
N LEU A 67 -13.01 -9.11 -2.92
CA LEU A 67 -13.00 -9.90 -4.15
C LEU A 67 -13.57 -11.32 -3.90
N MET A 68 -13.13 -12.00 -2.83
CA MET A 68 -13.67 -13.31 -2.45
C MET A 68 -15.16 -13.30 -2.17
N SER A 69 -15.68 -12.17 -1.67
CA SER A 69 -17.09 -12.03 -1.31
C SER A 69 -17.97 -11.78 -2.53
N VAL A 70 -17.55 -10.90 -3.45
CA VAL A 70 -18.39 -10.48 -4.58
C VAL A 70 -18.26 -11.39 -5.81
N CYS A 71 -17.12 -12.07 -5.99
CA CYS A 71 -16.88 -12.99 -7.10
C CYS A 71 -16.32 -14.35 -6.65
N PRO A 72 -17.00 -15.08 -5.74
CA PRO A 72 -16.47 -16.29 -5.11
C PRO A 72 -16.14 -17.41 -6.11
N LYS A 73 -16.82 -17.47 -7.27
CA LYS A 73 -16.54 -18.49 -8.29
C LYS A 73 -15.24 -18.24 -9.06
N GLN A 74 -14.83 -16.97 -9.15
CA GLN A 74 -13.65 -16.52 -9.88
C GLN A 74 -12.39 -16.43 -8.99
N THR A 75 -12.56 -16.46 -7.67
CA THR A 75 -11.47 -16.37 -6.69
C THR A 75 -11.06 -17.72 -6.10
N THR A 76 -11.26 -18.84 -6.81
CA THR A 76 -10.97 -20.19 -6.29
C THR A 76 -9.49 -20.39 -5.94
N GLY A 77 -8.57 -19.73 -6.66
CA GLY A 77 -7.15 -19.72 -6.30
C GLY A 77 -6.87 -19.06 -4.96
N LEU A 78 -7.47 -17.90 -4.72
CA LEU A 78 -7.36 -17.20 -3.44
C LEU A 78 -7.95 -18.02 -2.28
N GLN A 79 -9.06 -18.70 -2.55
CA GLN A 79 -9.71 -19.60 -1.59
C GLN A 79 -8.80 -20.78 -1.20
N SER A 80 -8.03 -21.31 -2.14
CA SER A 80 -7.13 -22.43 -1.87
C SER A 80 -6.01 -22.11 -0.87
N GLU A 81 -5.66 -20.83 -0.70
CA GLU A 81 -4.69 -20.38 0.33
C GLU A 81 -5.19 -20.62 1.76
N PHE A 82 -6.50 -20.81 1.95
CA PHE A 82 -7.14 -21.10 3.24
C PHE A 82 -7.50 -22.58 3.38
N SER A 83 -6.72 -23.46 2.72
CA SER A 83 -6.92 -24.91 2.71
C SER A 83 -8.26 -25.36 2.10
N TRP A 84 -8.83 -24.58 1.19
CA TRP A 84 -10.06 -24.96 0.52
C TRP A 84 -9.78 -25.88 -0.65
N SER A 85 -10.42 -27.05 -0.64
CA SER A 85 -10.43 -27.97 -1.77
C SER A 85 -11.67 -27.76 -2.65
N PRO A 86 -11.54 -27.78 -3.98
CA PRO A 86 -12.68 -27.85 -4.91
C PRO A 86 -13.59 -29.07 -4.67
N THR A 87 -13.09 -30.12 -4.02
CA THR A 87 -13.85 -31.36 -3.74
C THR A 87 -14.77 -31.26 -2.52
N THR A 88 -14.65 -30.20 -1.71
CA THR A 88 -15.49 -30.02 -0.53
C THR A 88 -16.93 -29.75 -0.98
N ARG A 89 -17.89 -30.62 -0.57
CA ARG A 89 -19.31 -30.51 -0.96
C ARG A 89 -19.83 -29.08 -0.73
N GLY A 90 -20.62 -28.57 -1.68
CA GLY A 90 -20.97 -27.14 -1.79
C GLY A 90 -21.60 -26.49 -0.55
N PHE A 91 -22.19 -27.24 0.38
CA PHE A 91 -22.70 -26.68 1.64
C PHE A 91 -21.59 -26.40 2.66
N ALA A 92 -20.66 -27.35 2.85
CA ALA A 92 -19.50 -27.17 3.73
C ALA A 92 -18.61 -26.02 3.24
N HIS A 93 -18.44 -25.91 1.91
CA HIS A 93 -17.72 -24.79 1.29
C HIS A 93 -18.37 -23.44 1.61
N LYS A 94 -19.70 -23.32 1.51
CA LYS A 94 -20.41 -22.09 1.88
C LYS A 94 -20.25 -21.71 3.35
N ILE A 95 -20.24 -22.69 4.25
CA ILE A 95 -20.03 -22.44 5.69
C ILE A 95 -18.59 -21.97 5.94
N MET A 96 -17.59 -22.66 5.39
CA MET A 96 -16.18 -22.28 5.53
C MET A 96 -15.93 -20.86 4.98
N HIS A 97 -16.48 -20.55 3.80
CA HIS A 97 -16.38 -19.20 3.23
C HIS A 97 -17.04 -18.15 4.12
N LYS A 98 -18.25 -18.42 4.61
CA LYS A 98 -18.94 -17.52 5.53
C LYS A 98 -18.11 -17.28 6.80
N ASN A 99 -17.60 -18.34 7.43
CA ASN A 99 -16.81 -18.25 8.65
C ASN A 99 -15.51 -17.45 8.43
N LEU A 100 -14.78 -17.70 7.33
CA LEU A 100 -13.58 -16.93 6.98
C LEU A 100 -13.90 -15.45 6.79
N MET A 101 -15.00 -15.11 6.10
CA MET A 101 -15.38 -13.72 5.88
C MET A 101 -15.78 -13.04 7.19
N GLU A 102 -16.53 -13.72 8.06
CA GLU A 102 -16.91 -13.20 9.39
C GLU A 102 -15.68 -13.02 10.30
N SER A 103 -14.77 -13.99 10.36
CA SER A 103 -13.53 -13.91 11.15
C SER A 103 -12.64 -12.77 10.65
N THR A 104 -12.52 -12.63 9.33
CA THR A 104 -11.74 -11.55 8.68
C THR A 104 -12.35 -10.19 8.99
N GLU A 105 -13.68 -10.03 8.90
CA GLU A 105 -14.36 -8.77 9.18
C GLU A 105 -14.19 -8.34 10.65
N LEU A 106 -14.38 -9.28 11.59
CA LEU A 106 -14.20 -9.06 13.02
C LEU A 106 -12.75 -8.65 13.33
N PHE A 107 -11.78 -9.40 12.81
CA PHE A 107 -10.37 -9.10 12.96
C PHE A 107 -10.03 -7.70 12.43
N MET A 108 -10.42 -7.39 11.20
CA MET A 108 -10.10 -6.15 10.53
C MET A 108 -10.71 -4.92 11.21
N THR A 109 -11.95 -5.04 11.68
CA THR A 109 -12.65 -3.96 12.39
C THR A 109 -11.95 -3.65 13.72
N ARG A 110 -11.62 -4.70 14.49
CA ARG A 110 -10.90 -4.55 15.75
C ARG A 110 -9.50 -4.01 15.54
N TRP A 111 -8.75 -4.59 14.61
CA TRP A 111 -7.38 -4.19 14.31
C TRP A 111 -7.30 -2.73 13.85
N LYS A 112 -8.22 -2.29 12.98
CA LYS A 112 -8.28 -0.89 12.55
C LYS A 112 -8.39 0.09 13.72
N LYS A 113 -9.29 -0.18 14.69
CA LYS A 113 -9.45 0.68 15.87
C LYS A 113 -8.16 0.73 16.70
N GLU A 114 -7.60 -0.44 16.99
CA GLU A 114 -6.38 -0.55 17.81
C GLU A 114 -5.18 0.13 17.13
N MET A 115 -5.00 0.00 15.82
CA MET A 115 -3.94 0.68 15.08
C MET A 115 -4.08 2.20 15.09
N ILE A 116 -5.30 2.73 14.94
CA ILE A 116 -5.55 4.18 15.00
C ILE A 116 -5.13 4.72 16.37
N ASP A 117 -5.43 3.97 17.44
CA ASP A 117 -5.03 4.37 18.79
C ASP A 117 -3.54 4.21 19.04
N ALA A 118 -2.91 3.17 18.50
CA ALA A 118 -1.47 2.92 18.56
C ALA A 118 -0.64 3.95 17.76
N ALA A 119 -1.21 4.52 16.69
CA ALA A 119 -0.51 5.48 15.85
C ALA A 119 -0.33 6.86 16.50
N LYS A 120 -1.15 7.22 17.50
CA LYS A 120 -1.12 8.55 18.15
C LYS A 120 0.25 8.81 18.81
N PRO A 121 0.89 9.98 18.61
CA PRO A 121 0.31 11.23 18.07
C PRO A 121 0.24 11.32 16.54
N GLY A 122 0.79 10.36 15.80
CA GLY A 122 0.58 10.21 14.37
C GLY A 122 -0.84 9.78 14.00
N LYS A 123 -0.99 9.24 12.79
CA LYS A 123 -2.32 8.95 12.21
C LYS A 123 -2.25 7.81 11.20
N ILE A 124 -3.14 6.83 11.33
CA ILE A 124 -3.34 5.80 10.30
C ILE A 124 -4.75 5.93 9.73
N LYS A 125 -4.86 6.08 8.41
CA LYS A 125 -6.10 5.91 7.64
C LYS A 125 -5.94 4.67 6.78
N SER A 126 -6.67 3.60 7.08
CA SER A 126 -6.63 2.36 6.29
C SER A 126 -7.91 2.10 5.51
N ALA A 127 -7.73 1.61 4.27
CA ALA A 127 -8.73 0.99 3.41
C ALA A 127 -10.00 1.85 3.20
N ARG A 128 -9.83 3.10 2.76
CA ARG A 128 -10.94 3.84 2.15
C ARG A 128 -11.21 3.18 0.79
N ARG A 129 -12.39 2.59 0.64
CA ARG A 129 -12.80 1.80 -0.54
C ARG A 129 -13.73 2.68 -1.35
N ALA A 130 -13.45 2.89 -2.62
CA ALA A 130 -14.31 3.69 -3.48
C ALA A 130 -14.58 2.99 -4.81
N LEU A 131 -15.84 2.98 -5.21
CA LEU A 131 -16.23 2.75 -6.59
C LEU A 131 -16.26 4.13 -7.27
N CYS A 132 -15.23 4.43 -8.04
CA CYS A 132 -15.07 5.69 -8.74
C CYS A 132 -15.68 5.59 -10.14
N TYR A 133 -16.52 6.56 -10.50
CA TYR A 133 -17.19 6.56 -11.79
C TYR A 133 -17.41 7.97 -12.39
N PRO A 134 -17.40 8.13 -13.72
CA PRO A 134 -17.81 9.37 -14.36
C PRO A 134 -19.25 9.73 -14.02
N LYS A 135 -19.53 11.02 -13.83
CA LYS A 135 -20.86 11.54 -13.44
C LYS A 135 -22.02 11.15 -14.37
N TYR A 136 -21.75 10.87 -15.64
CA TYR A 136 -22.79 10.63 -16.66
C TYR A 136 -22.95 9.18 -17.08
N ALA A 137 -22.38 8.24 -16.32
CA ALA A 137 -22.42 6.85 -16.69
C ALA A 137 -23.32 6.05 -15.72
N ILE A 138 -24.17 5.20 -16.31
CA ILE A 138 -24.97 4.08 -15.77
C ILE A 138 -25.65 4.27 -14.39
N SER A 139 -26.98 4.08 -14.38
CA SER A 139 -27.75 3.85 -13.15
C SER A 139 -27.48 2.45 -12.57
N PHE A 140 -26.99 2.38 -11.34
CA PHE A 140 -26.76 1.11 -10.63
C PHE A 140 -28.07 0.49 -10.12
N HIS A 141 -28.17 -0.83 -10.17
CA HIS A 141 -29.25 -1.56 -9.50
C HIS A 141 -29.17 -1.41 -7.98
N LEU A 142 -30.33 -1.44 -7.31
CA LEU A 142 -30.42 -1.38 -5.84
C LEU A 142 -29.52 -2.41 -5.16
N ASN A 143 -29.47 -3.64 -5.67
CA ASN A 143 -28.60 -4.69 -5.13
C ASN A 143 -27.11 -4.32 -5.18
N THR A 144 -26.66 -3.59 -6.21
CA THR A 144 -25.30 -3.08 -6.29
C THR A 144 -25.05 -2.03 -5.21
N LEU A 145 -25.98 -1.09 -5.04
CA LEU A 145 -25.89 -0.07 -3.99
C LEU A 145 -25.90 -0.68 -2.58
N GLU A 146 -26.73 -1.69 -2.34
CA GLU A 146 -26.75 -2.45 -1.09
C GLU A 146 -25.45 -3.22 -0.86
N CYS A 147 -24.87 -3.81 -1.90
CA CYS A 147 -23.57 -4.46 -1.85
C CYS A 147 -22.47 -3.45 -1.47
N LEU A 148 -22.40 -2.31 -2.15
CA LEU A 148 -21.45 -1.24 -1.82
C LEU A 148 -21.61 -0.80 -0.37
N ARG A 149 -22.85 -0.59 0.10
CA ARG A 149 -23.15 -0.23 1.49
C ARG A 149 -22.67 -1.31 2.46
N ARG A 150 -22.96 -2.59 2.20
CA ARG A 150 -22.57 -3.72 3.04
C ARG A 150 -21.05 -3.84 3.19
N TYR A 151 -20.31 -3.61 2.10
CA TYR A 151 -18.85 -3.65 2.12
C TYR A 151 -18.20 -2.29 2.39
N LEU A 152 -18.96 -1.29 2.84
CA LEU A 152 -18.47 0.06 3.15
C LEU A 152 -17.65 0.67 1.99
N VAL A 153 -18.08 0.42 0.76
CA VAL A 153 -17.52 1.02 -0.45
C VAL A 153 -18.25 2.33 -0.72
N GLU A 154 -17.51 3.44 -0.65
CA GLU A 154 -17.98 4.77 -1.00
C GLU A 154 -18.23 4.83 -2.50
N TRP A 155 -19.32 5.47 -2.90
CA TRP A 155 -19.52 5.80 -4.31
C TRP A 155 -19.00 7.20 -4.57
N VAL A 156 -18.08 7.34 -5.53
CA VAL A 156 -17.43 8.62 -5.86
C VAL A 156 -17.68 8.93 -7.33
N MET A 157 -18.48 9.96 -7.56
CA MET A 157 -18.65 10.52 -8.89
C MET A 157 -17.60 11.58 -9.15
N PHE A 158 -16.95 11.53 -10.31
CA PHE A 158 -16.00 12.54 -10.74
C PHE A 158 -16.48 13.20 -12.05
N ASP A 159 -16.35 14.53 -12.11
CA ASP A 159 -16.70 15.35 -13.28
C ASP A 159 -15.62 15.28 -14.37
N GLY A 160 -14.41 14.83 -14.02
CA GLY A 160 -13.23 14.84 -14.89
C GLY A 160 -12.00 14.27 -14.19
N THR A 161 -10.92 14.05 -14.94
CA THR A 161 -9.64 13.50 -14.46
C THR A 161 -9.10 14.29 -13.25
N GLY A 162 -9.11 15.62 -13.34
CA GLY A 162 -8.64 16.48 -12.25
C GLY A 162 -9.45 16.36 -10.96
N SER A 163 -10.76 16.09 -11.04
CA SER A 163 -11.59 15.92 -9.84
C SER A 163 -11.30 14.58 -9.13
N HIS A 164 -11.00 13.52 -9.88
CA HIS A 164 -10.56 12.25 -9.32
C HIS A 164 -9.19 12.37 -8.64
N GLN A 165 -8.22 13.03 -9.29
CA GLN A 165 -6.90 13.31 -8.71
C GLN A 165 -7.00 14.14 -7.42
N GLN A 166 -7.85 15.18 -7.40
CA GLN A 166 -8.11 15.95 -6.19
C GLN A 166 -8.77 15.12 -5.09
N TRP A 167 -9.65 14.19 -5.43
CA TRP A 167 -10.23 13.27 -4.44
C TRP A 167 -9.16 12.36 -3.83
N ILE A 168 -8.33 11.71 -4.66
CA ILE A 168 -7.21 10.87 -4.20
C ILE A 168 -6.27 11.67 -3.30
N GLY A 169 -5.86 12.86 -3.75
CA GLY A 169 -4.98 13.74 -2.98
C GLY A 169 -5.54 14.16 -1.62
N ARG A 170 -6.84 14.52 -1.57
CA ARG A 170 -7.52 14.80 -0.29
C ARG A 170 -7.52 13.60 0.66
N GLN A 171 -7.63 12.37 0.14
CA GLN A 171 -7.62 11.18 0.98
C GLN A 171 -6.24 10.86 1.54
N LEU A 172 -5.21 10.99 0.71
CA LEU A 172 -3.82 10.76 1.06
C LEU A 172 -3.21 11.92 1.86
N GLY A 173 -3.82 13.10 1.85
CA GLY A 173 -3.26 14.30 2.49
C GLY A 173 -2.17 14.98 1.65
N ILE A 174 -2.11 14.67 0.35
CA ILE A 174 -1.05 15.10 -0.58
C ILE A 174 -1.70 15.87 -1.72
N ASN A 175 -1.03 16.90 -2.23
CA ASN A 175 -1.44 17.54 -3.47
C ASN A 175 -0.90 16.76 -4.67
N TYR A 176 -1.76 15.99 -5.35
CA TYR A 176 -1.40 15.18 -6.52
C TYR A 176 -1.26 15.97 -7.83
N LYS A 177 -1.47 17.30 -7.82
CA LYS A 177 -1.41 18.11 -9.06
C LYS A 177 -0.12 17.93 -9.85
N ASP A 178 0.98 17.65 -9.16
CA ASP A 178 2.33 17.55 -9.75
C ASP A 178 2.84 16.09 -9.79
N GLN A 179 2.01 15.09 -9.43
CA GLN A 179 2.40 13.68 -9.55
C GLN A 179 1.90 13.06 -10.85
N VAL A 180 2.88 12.59 -11.62
CA VAL A 180 2.76 11.95 -12.93
C VAL A 180 1.81 10.74 -12.87
N VAL A 181 0.70 10.93 -13.56
CA VAL A 181 -0.23 9.94 -14.12
C VAL A 181 -1.02 9.13 -13.11
N ILE A 182 -2.16 9.65 -12.69
CA ILE A 182 -3.32 8.78 -12.47
C ILE A 182 -4.05 8.79 -13.81
N ASN A 183 -3.89 7.73 -14.62
CA ASN A 183 -4.62 7.57 -15.89
C ASN A 183 -6.08 7.23 -15.58
N VAL A 184 -6.87 8.27 -15.37
CA VAL A 184 -8.33 8.16 -15.38
C VAL A 184 -8.78 8.20 -16.84
N TRP A 185 -10.06 7.90 -17.09
CA TRP A 185 -10.68 8.11 -18.40
C TRP A 185 -10.33 9.51 -18.94
N PRO A 186 -9.70 9.62 -20.12
CA PRO A 186 -9.38 10.90 -20.76
C PRO A 186 -10.58 11.84 -20.78
N ASP A 187 -10.36 13.13 -20.48
CA ASP A 187 -11.44 14.13 -20.41
C ASP A 187 -12.21 14.24 -21.75
N GLU A 188 -11.51 14.08 -22.88
CA GLU A 188 -12.08 14.02 -24.23
C GLU A 188 -13.10 12.89 -24.38
N LEU A 189 -12.85 11.75 -23.72
CA LEU A 189 -13.80 10.65 -23.68
C LEU A 189 -14.97 11.02 -22.77
N LEU A 190 -14.74 11.59 -21.58
CA LEU A 190 -15.83 11.97 -20.67
C LEU A 190 -16.83 12.96 -21.29
N ALA A 191 -16.34 13.92 -22.08
CA ALA A 191 -17.18 14.89 -22.79
C ALA A 191 -18.13 14.24 -23.82
N LYS A 192 -17.76 13.11 -24.41
CA LYS A 192 -18.64 12.37 -25.34
C LYS A 192 -19.84 11.75 -24.62
N ASP A 193 -19.66 11.29 -23.38
CA ASP A 193 -20.75 10.67 -22.59
C ASP A 193 -21.80 11.72 -22.18
N GLU A 194 -21.39 12.94 -21.84
CA GLU A 194 -22.29 14.06 -21.58
C GLU A 194 -23.22 14.33 -22.78
N GLN A 195 -22.66 14.35 -24.00
CA GLN A 195 -23.43 14.61 -25.21
C GLN A 195 -24.42 13.48 -25.55
N HIS A 196 -24.14 12.24 -25.14
CA HIS A 196 -25.04 11.10 -25.32
C HIS A 196 -26.13 11.05 -24.25
N ALA A 197 -25.84 11.40 -23.00
CA ALA A 197 -26.81 11.44 -21.91
C ALA A 197 -27.97 12.43 -22.16
N HIS A 198 -27.73 13.49 -22.95
CA HIS A 198 -28.74 14.49 -23.29
C HIS A 198 -29.60 14.17 -24.51
N LYS A 199 -29.32 13.09 -25.26
CA LYS A 199 -30.21 12.64 -26.34
C LYS A 199 -31.35 11.82 -25.73
N LYS A 200 -32.59 12.32 -25.84
CA LYS A 200 -33.81 11.54 -25.52
C LYS A 200 -33.73 10.17 -26.21
N PRO A 201 -34.18 9.08 -25.57
CA PRO A 201 -34.10 7.74 -26.16
C PRO A 201 -34.99 7.73 -27.41
N LEU A 202 -34.37 7.93 -28.57
CA LEU A 202 -35.04 7.76 -29.84
C LEU A 202 -35.24 6.26 -30.02
N GLY A 203 -36.51 5.86 -29.94
CA GLY A 203 -36.91 4.50 -30.21
C GLY A 203 -36.47 4.06 -31.59
N ARG A 204 -36.11 2.77 -31.66
CA ARG A 204 -35.84 1.91 -32.82
C ARG A 204 -34.38 1.84 -33.30
N HIS A 205 -33.86 0.63 -33.14
CA HIS A 205 -32.76 0.02 -33.88
C HIS A 205 -31.41 0.75 -33.83
N VAL A 206 -30.83 0.81 -32.63
CA VAL A 206 -29.37 0.83 -32.50
C VAL A 206 -28.91 -0.62 -32.63
N LYS A 207 -27.97 -0.89 -33.55
CA LYS A 207 -27.34 -2.22 -33.68
C LYS A 207 -26.65 -2.56 -32.35
N PRO A 208 -26.60 -3.82 -31.91
CA PRO A 208 -25.97 -4.22 -30.65
C PRO A 208 -24.54 -3.67 -30.48
N ASP A 209 -23.83 -3.47 -31.59
CA ASP A 209 -22.43 -3.02 -31.61
C ASP A 209 -22.25 -1.52 -31.29
N ASP A 210 -23.27 -0.67 -31.42
CA ASP A 210 -23.16 0.78 -31.17
C ASP A 210 -23.37 1.16 -29.68
N ASP A 211 -23.94 0.24 -28.88
CA ASP A 211 -24.10 0.40 -27.41
C ASP A 211 -22.87 -0.12 -26.63
N GLU A 212 -21.88 -0.71 -27.34
CA GLU A 212 -20.67 -1.28 -26.74
C GLU A 212 -19.71 -0.23 -26.18
N MET A 213 -19.69 0.98 -26.73
CA MET A 213 -18.91 2.09 -26.14
C MET A 213 -19.52 2.65 -24.83
N GLY A 214 -20.78 2.30 -24.52
CA GLY A 214 -21.55 2.90 -23.43
C GLY A 214 -21.25 2.35 -22.03
N LYS A 215 -20.49 1.26 -21.90
CA LYS A 215 -20.23 0.61 -20.60
C LYS A 215 -18.77 0.75 -20.19
N ARG A 216 -18.39 1.97 -19.79
CA ARG A 216 -17.12 2.19 -19.09
C ARG A 216 -17.15 1.40 -17.79
N ALA A 217 -16.13 0.60 -17.52
CA ALA A 217 -16.08 -0.15 -16.27
C ALA A 217 -15.72 0.78 -15.10
N PRO A 218 -16.37 0.64 -13.93
CA PRO A 218 -16.03 1.44 -12.77
C PRO A 218 -14.64 1.10 -12.23
N ILE A 219 -13.98 2.11 -11.67
CA ILE A 219 -12.65 1.99 -11.08
C ILE A 219 -12.82 1.69 -9.61
N LEU A 220 -12.35 0.54 -9.15
CA LEU A 220 -12.32 0.23 -7.74
C LEU A 220 -10.99 0.71 -7.15
N ALA A 221 -11.06 1.71 -6.27
CA ALA A 221 -9.90 2.31 -5.63
C ALA A 221 -9.84 1.97 -4.14
N TRP A 222 -8.66 1.56 -3.68
CA TRP A 222 -8.33 1.48 -2.27
C TRP A 222 -7.24 2.49 -1.94
N ILE A 223 -7.46 3.21 -0.85
CA ILE A 223 -6.55 4.25 -0.38
C ILE A 223 -6.23 4.04 1.09
N SER A 224 -4.94 4.14 1.42
CA SER A 224 -4.45 4.20 2.79
C SER A 224 -3.29 5.17 2.94
N HIS A 225 -3.09 5.64 4.17
CA HIS A 225 -2.04 6.57 4.52
C HIS A 225 -1.66 6.37 5.99
N ALA A 226 -0.36 6.41 6.28
CA ALA A 226 0.17 6.38 7.64
C ALA A 226 1.14 7.53 7.90
N GLN A 227 0.96 8.22 9.02
CA GLN A 227 1.92 9.13 9.64
C GLN A 227 2.45 8.45 10.90
N VAL A 228 3.69 8.00 10.83
CA VAL A 228 4.37 7.27 11.90
C VAL A 228 5.02 8.25 12.87
N ALA A 229 4.74 8.10 14.16
CA ALA A 229 5.43 8.85 15.19
C ALA A 229 6.56 7.99 15.79
N ILE A 230 7.81 8.25 15.41
CA ILE A 230 8.98 7.63 16.07
C ILE A 230 9.13 8.20 17.49
N HIS A 231 9.74 7.44 18.40
CA HIS A 231 9.94 7.88 19.77
C HIS A 231 10.68 9.24 19.84
N PRO A 232 10.10 10.27 20.48
CA PRO A 232 10.57 11.65 20.35
C PRO A 232 11.94 11.89 20.99
N GLU A 233 12.33 11.11 22.01
CA GLU A 233 13.66 11.27 22.64
C GLU A 233 14.83 10.95 21.70
N ILE A 234 14.63 10.04 20.75
CA ILE A 234 15.67 9.59 19.83
C ILE A 234 15.54 10.22 18.45
N PHE A 235 14.34 10.67 18.07
CA PHE A 235 14.05 11.18 16.72
C PHE A 235 14.37 12.67 16.63
N ASP A 236 15.34 13.04 15.78
CA ASP A 236 15.64 14.43 15.51
C ASP A 236 14.57 15.06 14.62
N SER A 237 13.62 15.72 15.29
CA SER A 237 12.52 16.44 14.65
C SER A 237 12.88 17.88 14.26
N GLN A 238 14.12 18.33 14.47
CA GLN A 238 14.50 19.72 14.24
C GLN A 238 15.16 19.93 12.89
N TYR A 239 15.93 18.95 12.39
CA TYR A 239 16.76 19.12 11.20
C TYR A 239 16.64 17.95 10.23
N LEU A 240 16.60 18.28 8.93
CA LEU A 240 16.98 17.37 7.86
C LEU A 240 18.47 17.57 7.54
N TYR A 241 19.20 16.47 7.44
CA TYR A 241 20.64 16.47 7.22
C TYR A 241 20.94 16.14 5.77
N THR A 242 21.58 17.03 5.03
CA THR A 242 21.88 16.76 3.60
C THR A 242 23.28 16.18 3.45
N SER A 243 23.43 15.09 2.71
CA SER A 243 24.71 14.55 2.25
C SER A 243 24.59 14.07 0.80
N LYS A 244 25.55 14.43 -0.06
CA LYS A 244 25.56 14.04 -1.49
C LYS A 244 24.22 14.27 -2.22
N LYS A 245 23.54 15.39 -1.90
CA LYS A 245 22.19 15.76 -2.43
C LYS A 245 21.03 14.87 -1.97
N ILE A 246 21.26 13.98 -1.00
CA ILE A 246 20.23 13.19 -0.34
C ILE A 246 19.98 13.81 1.04
N ASP A 247 18.71 14.01 1.37
CA ASP A 247 18.30 14.46 2.70
C ASP A 247 18.10 13.24 3.60
N TYR A 248 18.55 13.33 4.84
CA TYR A 248 18.52 12.27 5.85
C TYR A 248 17.78 12.74 7.09
N ILE A 249 17.03 11.82 7.67
CA ILE A 249 16.54 11.90 9.05
C ILE A 249 17.59 11.31 9.98
N ARG A 250 17.73 11.87 11.18
CA ARG A 250 18.64 11.36 12.21
C ARG A 250 17.88 10.76 13.40
N ILE A 251 18.34 9.59 13.84
CA ILE A 251 18.07 9.02 15.16
C ILE A 251 19.34 9.15 15.99
N ALA A 252 19.24 9.71 17.19
CA ALA A 252 20.37 9.85 18.11
C ALA A 252 20.17 8.97 19.35
N ALA A 253 21.25 8.34 19.80
CA ALA A 253 21.28 7.69 21.10
C ALA A 253 21.14 8.75 22.21
N THR A 254 20.42 8.41 23.27
CA THR A 254 20.28 9.23 24.47
C THR A 254 20.98 8.55 25.65
N PRO A 255 21.17 9.25 26.79
CA PRO A 255 21.68 8.61 28.00
C PRO A 255 20.85 7.40 28.46
N THR A 256 19.55 7.40 28.16
CA THR A 256 18.58 6.34 28.52
C THR A 256 18.41 5.28 27.44
N MET A 257 18.56 5.63 26.16
CA MET A 257 18.31 4.76 25.01
C MET A 257 19.56 4.71 24.12
N LYS A 258 20.38 3.67 24.32
CA LYS A 258 21.57 3.41 23.49
C LYS A 258 21.18 2.64 22.22
N ILE A 259 21.81 2.98 21.09
CA ILE A 259 21.66 2.23 19.84
C ILE A 259 22.60 1.03 19.90
N GLN A 260 22.06 -0.15 20.20
CA GLN A 260 22.84 -1.38 20.32
C GLN A 260 23.01 -2.07 18.96
N GLU A 261 24.20 -2.60 18.70
CA GLU A 261 24.43 -3.52 17.58
C GLU A 261 24.26 -4.96 18.04
N LYS A 262 23.53 -5.76 17.26
CA LYS A 262 23.27 -7.18 17.52
C LYS A 262 23.59 -8.01 16.28
N PRO A 263 24.28 -9.14 16.40
CA PRO A 263 24.49 -10.03 15.27
C PRO A 263 23.23 -10.82 14.93
N SER A 264 23.05 -11.16 13.65
CA SER A 264 22.00 -12.05 13.15
C SER A 264 22.49 -12.92 11.99
N GLN A 265 21.77 -14.02 11.74
CA GLN A 265 21.99 -14.91 10.60
C GLN A 265 21.31 -14.42 9.31
N LEU A 266 20.59 -13.30 9.35
CA LEU A 266 19.88 -12.78 8.19
C LEU A 266 20.83 -12.34 7.06
N PRO A 267 20.42 -12.45 5.78
CA PRO A 267 21.21 -12.01 4.62
C PRO A 267 21.32 -10.48 4.45
N TRP A 268 20.73 -9.69 5.34
CA TRP A 268 20.60 -8.23 5.29
C TRP A 268 20.76 -7.61 6.66
N ASN A 269 20.98 -6.30 6.67
CA ASN A 269 20.96 -5.52 7.89
C ASN A 269 19.53 -5.06 8.20
N MET A 270 19.20 -4.95 9.48
CA MET A 270 17.90 -4.48 9.95
C MET A 270 18.08 -3.47 11.07
N ILE A 271 17.24 -2.45 11.12
CA ILE A 271 17.16 -1.50 12.23
C ILE A 271 15.75 -1.57 12.78
N ILE A 272 15.61 -1.67 14.10
CA ILE A 272 14.31 -1.57 14.77
C ILE A 272 14.32 -0.31 15.61
N LEU A 273 13.36 0.58 15.34
CA LEU A 273 13.15 1.83 16.04
C LEU A 273 11.84 1.77 16.84
N PRO A 274 11.84 2.20 18.11
CA PRO A 274 10.61 2.32 18.87
C PRO A 274 9.77 3.49 18.33
N CYS A 275 8.46 3.27 18.23
CA CYS A 275 7.51 4.35 17.99
C CYS A 275 7.15 5.08 19.30
N ALA A 276 6.45 6.20 19.20
CA ALA A 276 5.97 6.98 20.34
C ALA A 276 5.03 6.15 21.25
N LYS A 277 4.33 5.17 20.68
CA LYS A 277 3.66 4.11 21.44
C LYS A 277 4.35 2.77 21.23
N PRO A 278 4.48 1.96 22.30
CA PRO A 278 5.20 0.68 22.25
C PRO A 278 4.47 -0.40 21.46
N ASP A 279 3.19 -0.21 21.17
CA ASP A 279 2.36 -1.13 20.36
C ASP A 279 2.79 -1.19 18.89
N LEU A 280 3.61 -0.23 18.45
CA LEU A 280 4.18 -0.17 17.12
C LEU A 280 5.71 -0.08 17.19
N CYS A 281 6.38 -0.67 16.21
CA CYS A 281 7.77 -0.36 15.92
C CYS A 281 7.96 -0.07 14.43
N PHE A 282 9.03 0.65 14.12
CA PHE A 282 9.42 0.98 12.77
C PHE A 282 10.68 0.23 12.41
N ILE A 283 10.64 -0.53 11.32
CA ILE A 283 11.71 -1.42 10.91
C ILE A 283 12.26 -0.94 9.57
N ILE A 284 13.59 -0.89 9.47
CA ILE A 284 14.30 -0.59 8.23
C ILE A 284 15.13 -1.82 7.87
N ILE A 285 15.01 -2.32 6.65
CA ILE A 285 15.87 -3.40 6.13
C ILE A 285 16.67 -2.87 4.95
N TYR A 286 17.98 -3.06 4.95
CA TYR A 286 18.88 -2.55 3.90
C TYR A 286 20.00 -3.56 3.61
N ASP A 287 20.72 -3.34 2.52
CA ASP A 287 21.72 -4.28 1.98
C ASP A 287 21.15 -5.69 1.74
N PHE A 288 19.89 -5.76 1.32
CA PHE A 288 19.21 -7.00 0.98
C PHE A 288 19.37 -7.35 -0.50
N SER A 289 19.46 -8.64 -0.78
CA SER A 289 19.24 -9.18 -2.13
C SER A 289 17.74 -9.25 -2.42
N ARG A 290 17.39 -9.48 -3.70
CA ARG A 290 16.02 -9.88 -4.09
C ARG A 290 15.53 -11.03 -3.21
N ASN A 291 14.22 -11.05 -2.92
CA ASN A 291 13.55 -11.91 -1.94
C ASN A 291 14.09 -11.80 -0.50
N LEU A 292 13.25 -11.25 0.38
CA LEU A 292 13.45 -11.33 1.83
C LEU A 292 13.19 -12.76 2.34
N CYS A 293 13.23 -12.98 3.65
CA CYS A 293 12.91 -14.26 4.29
C CYS A 293 11.41 -14.53 4.25
N THR A 294 10.95 -15.66 4.80
CA THR A 294 9.51 -15.88 4.95
C THR A 294 8.89 -14.91 5.96
N TYR A 295 7.56 -14.73 5.91
CA TYR A 295 6.85 -13.92 6.91
C TYR A 295 7.11 -14.42 8.34
N ASP A 296 7.09 -15.74 8.54
CA ASP A 296 7.30 -16.33 9.87
C ASP A 296 8.73 -16.10 10.38
N ASP A 297 9.74 -16.19 9.50
CA ASP A 297 11.12 -15.88 9.86
C ASP A 297 11.26 -14.40 10.25
N LEU A 298 10.66 -13.49 9.46
CA LEU A 298 10.67 -12.06 9.78
C LEU A 298 9.97 -11.82 11.13
N ARG A 299 8.81 -12.43 11.37
CA ARG A 299 8.05 -12.30 12.61
C ARG A 299 8.90 -12.70 13.82
N LEU A 300 9.53 -13.87 13.77
CA LEU A 300 10.40 -14.37 14.83
C LEU A 300 11.57 -13.41 15.08
N HIS A 301 12.28 -12.99 14.02
CA HIS A 301 13.41 -12.08 14.15
C HIS A 301 13.01 -10.73 14.74
N VAL A 302 11.90 -10.14 14.29
CA VAL A 302 11.41 -8.88 14.88
C VAL A 302 11.10 -9.06 16.36
N ASN A 303 10.49 -10.18 16.75
CA ASN A 303 10.19 -10.46 18.15
C ASN A 303 11.44 -10.65 19.01
N ASP A 304 12.48 -11.29 18.49
CA ASP A 304 13.73 -11.52 19.21
C ASP A 304 14.50 -10.22 19.44
N TYR A 305 14.50 -9.30 18.46
CA TYR A 305 15.32 -8.10 18.51
C TYR A 305 14.58 -6.83 18.99
N ARG A 306 13.24 -6.77 18.90
CA ARG A 306 12.46 -5.60 19.36
C ARG A 306 12.69 -5.21 20.82
N PRO A 307 12.95 -6.12 21.79
CA PRO A 307 13.20 -5.73 23.17
C PRO A 307 14.47 -4.89 23.34
N PHE A 308 15.38 -4.92 22.36
CA PHE A 308 16.62 -4.14 22.36
C PHE A 308 16.51 -2.82 21.59
N ALA A 309 15.33 -2.45 21.07
CA ALA A 309 15.16 -1.24 20.28
C ALA A 309 15.46 0.04 21.11
N PRO A 310 16.13 1.07 20.54
CA PRO A 310 16.63 1.14 19.18
C PRO A 310 17.86 0.25 18.98
N CYS A 311 17.86 -0.57 17.94
CA CYS A 311 18.96 -1.48 17.65
C CYS A 311 19.24 -1.61 16.16
N ILE A 312 20.49 -1.94 15.85
CA ILE A 312 20.95 -2.34 14.53
C ILE A 312 21.28 -3.83 14.59
N VAL A 313 20.53 -4.61 13.84
CA VAL A 313 20.74 -6.04 13.66
C VAL A 313 21.58 -6.24 12.40
N ARG A 314 22.82 -6.68 12.60
CA ARG A 314 23.83 -6.84 11.55
C ARG A 314 23.76 -8.22 10.94
N ARG A 315 23.83 -8.28 9.61
CA ARG A 315 24.15 -9.52 8.90
C ARG A 315 25.52 -10.02 9.34
N CYS A 316 25.57 -11.19 9.95
CA CYS A 316 26.83 -11.82 10.32
C CYS A 316 27.21 -12.88 9.28
N MET A 317 28.26 -12.62 8.48
CA MET A 317 28.96 -13.68 7.77
C MET A 317 30.00 -14.26 8.73
N LYS A 318 29.67 -15.43 9.32
CA LYS A 318 30.52 -16.29 10.17
C LYS A 318 31.91 -15.71 10.46
N ARG A 319 32.06 -15.03 11.59
CA ARG A 319 33.34 -15.01 12.31
C ARG A 319 33.07 -15.44 13.74
N ALA A 320 33.72 -16.54 14.11
CA ALA A 320 33.75 -17.04 15.48
C ALA A 320 34.60 -16.07 16.32
N GLY A 321 34.06 -15.70 17.48
CA GLY A 321 34.62 -14.71 18.39
C GLY A 321 33.54 -13.71 18.77
N GLU A 322 32.96 -13.87 19.96
CA GLU A 322 31.99 -12.93 20.53
C GLU A 322 32.69 -11.58 20.78
N GLU A 323 32.68 -10.69 19.79
CA GLU A 323 32.94 -9.28 20.06
C GLU A 323 31.70 -8.70 20.75
N ALA A 324 31.94 -7.98 21.86
CA ALA A 324 30.89 -7.33 22.64
C ALA A 324 30.03 -6.41 21.75
N PRO A 325 28.73 -6.28 22.02
CA PRO A 325 27.84 -5.44 21.22
C PRO A 325 28.36 -3.99 21.18
N SER A 326 28.75 -3.51 20.00
CA SER A 326 29.12 -2.11 19.78
C SER A 326 27.88 -1.22 19.88
N THR A 327 28.09 0.05 20.24
CA THR A 327 27.03 1.05 20.31
C THR A 327 27.29 2.14 19.29
N LYS A 328 26.26 2.52 18.53
CA LYS A 328 26.31 3.70 17.66
C LYS A 328 25.78 4.93 18.41
N LYS A 329 26.24 6.11 18.02
CA LYS A 329 25.68 7.39 18.48
C LYS A 329 24.50 7.82 17.64
N ASN A 330 24.55 7.58 16.33
CA ASN A 330 23.51 8.04 15.42
C ASN A 330 23.18 6.99 14.35
N ILE A 331 21.93 6.97 13.92
CA ILE A 331 21.48 6.36 12.66
C ILE A 331 20.97 7.48 11.76
N TYR A 332 21.39 7.47 10.51
CA TYR A 332 20.87 8.31 9.45
C TYR A 332 20.20 7.44 8.42
N PHE A 333 18.96 7.76 8.05
CA PHE A 333 18.31 7.11 6.91
C PHE A 333 17.69 8.15 5.98
N PRO A 334 17.66 7.88 4.67
CA PRO A 334 17.18 8.85 3.71
C PRO A 334 15.73 9.26 4.02
N TYR A 335 15.48 10.56 3.99
CA TYR A 335 14.14 11.12 3.99
C TYR A 335 13.48 10.81 2.64
N TRP A 336 12.20 10.48 2.67
CA TRP A 336 11.38 10.38 1.46
C TRP A 336 10.16 11.30 1.59
N ASN A 337 9.75 11.86 0.47
CA ASN A 337 8.50 12.59 0.37
C ASN A 337 7.38 11.61 -0.02
N GLU A 338 6.17 11.86 0.44
CA GLU A 338 4.99 11.11 0.01
C GLU A 338 4.75 11.24 -1.50
N THR A 339 5.24 12.32 -2.12
CA THR A 339 5.22 12.52 -3.58
C THR A 339 6.27 11.68 -4.34
N GLU A 340 7.06 10.85 -3.66
CA GLU A 340 8.01 9.92 -4.31
C GLU A 340 7.42 8.52 -4.46
N PHE A 341 6.19 8.29 -3.98
CA PHE A 341 5.45 7.05 -4.23
C PHE A 341 4.72 7.15 -5.55
N TYR A 342 5.24 6.42 -6.53
CA TYR A 342 4.64 6.34 -7.85
C TYR A 342 3.62 5.20 -7.90
N PRO A 343 2.63 5.32 -8.78
CA PRO A 343 1.81 4.19 -9.18
C PRO A 343 2.64 2.95 -9.48
N ASN A 344 2.20 1.81 -8.95
CA ASN A 344 2.84 0.53 -9.18
C ASN A 344 1.86 -0.44 -9.84
N LYS A 345 2.41 -1.51 -10.44
CA LYS A 345 1.62 -2.60 -11.03
C LYS A 345 1.14 -3.60 -9.96
N TYR A 346 0.42 -3.08 -8.98
CA TYR A 346 -0.16 -3.83 -7.88
C TYR A 346 -0.99 -5.02 -8.37
N THR A 347 -1.88 -4.80 -9.33
CA THR A 347 -2.83 -5.82 -9.78
C THR A 347 -2.13 -6.95 -10.54
N GLU A 348 -1.13 -6.62 -11.37
CA GLU A 348 -0.24 -7.62 -11.99
C GLU A 348 0.55 -8.41 -10.92
N SER A 349 1.03 -7.72 -9.88
CA SER A 349 1.76 -8.35 -8.78
C SER A 349 0.90 -9.31 -7.98
N LEU A 350 -0.40 -9.00 -7.87
CA LEU A 350 -1.38 -9.79 -7.15
C LEU A 350 -1.73 -11.07 -7.92
N GLN A 351 -1.91 -10.99 -9.24
CA GLN A 351 -2.14 -12.14 -10.13
C GLN A 351 -0.98 -13.14 -10.11
N LYS A 352 0.27 -12.65 -10.07
CA LYS A 352 1.46 -13.52 -10.02
C LYS A 352 1.53 -14.35 -8.73
N VAL A 353 0.88 -13.91 -7.66
CA VAL A 353 0.89 -14.60 -6.36
C VAL A 353 -0.37 -15.43 -6.14
N VAL A 354 -1.51 -14.97 -6.65
CA VAL A 354 -2.82 -15.57 -6.44
C VAL A 354 -3.53 -15.80 -7.77
N LYS A 355 -4.03 -17.02 -8.00
CA LYS A 355 -4.82 -17.31 -9.20
C LYS A 355 -6.20 -16.66 -9.12
N MET A 356 -6.37 -15.54 -9.82
CA MET A 356 -7.63 -14.80 -9.88
C MET A 356 -7.80 -14.04 -11.20
N GLU A 357 -7.27 -14.62 -12.27
CA GLU A 357 -7.31 -14.04 -13.62
C GLU A 357 -8.75 -13.86 -14.11
N ASP A 358 -9.62 -14.80 -13.77
CA ASP A 358 -11.02 -14.76 -14.13
C ASP A 358 -11.83 -13.68 -13.42
N THR A 359 -11.28 -13.06 -12.38
CA THR A 359 -11.91 -11.92 -11.70
C THR A 359 -11.85 -10.65 -12.56
N PHE A 360 -10.88 -10.52 -13.48
CA PHE A 360 -10.64 -9.28 -14.21
C PHE A 360 -10.96 -9.40 -15.70
N THR A 361 -11.44 -8.31 -16.28
CA THR A 361 -11.59 -8.18 -17.73
C THR A 361 -10.23 -8.27 -18.42
N LYS A 362 -10.21 -8.64 -19.70
CA LYS A 362 -8.96 -8.68 -20.47
C LYS A 362 -8.36 -7.26 -20.53
N GLY A 363 -7.13 -7.09 -20.03
CA GLY A 363 -6.51 -5.77 -19.86
C GLY A 363 -6.91 -5.04 -18.56
N GLY A 364 -7.89 -5.54 -17.82
CA GLY A 364 -8.32 -4.96 -16.54
C GLY A 364 -7.39 -5.19 -15.36
N PHE A 365 -6.28 -5.89 -15.61
CA PHE A 365 -5.15 -6.01 -14.70
C PHE A 365 -4.27 -4.77 -14.68
N ASP A 366 -4.47 -3.85 -15.63
CA ASP A 366 -3.74 -2.61 -15.64
C ASP A 366 -4.24 -1.73 -14.50
N ASP A 367 -3.36 -1.49 -13.53
CA ASP A 367 -3.54 -0.41 -12.58
C ASP A 367 -3.59 0.87 -13.40
N LEU A 368 -4.78 1.44 -13.54
CA LEU A 368 -5.01 2.71 -14.24
C LEU A 368 -4.17 3.87 -13.71
N ALA A 369 -3.43 3.68 -12.62
CA ALA A 369 -2.44 4.64 -12.18
C ALA A 369 -1.10 4.53 -12.96
N CYS A 370 -0.86 3.52 -13.79
CA CYS A 370 0.35 3.44 -14.62
C CYS A 370 0.16 4.17 -15.95
N SER A 371 1.18 4.86 -16.45
CA SER A 371 1.11 5.61 -17.71
C SER A 371 0.82 4.76 -18.95
N SER A 372 1.22 3.49 -18.91
CA SER A 372 0.93 2.51 -19.96
C SER A 372 -0.47 1.89 -19.88
N ALA A 373 -1.20 2.11 -18.78
CA ALA A 373 -2.51 1.50 -18.57
C ALA A 373 -3.57 2.14 -19.45
N GLN A 374 -4.34 1.32 -20.17
CA GLN A 374 -5.49 1.80 -20.95
C GLN A 374 -6.81 1.47 -20.23
N PRO A 375 -7.72 2.45 -20.10
CA PRO A 375 -9.09 2.16 -19.67
C PRO A 375 -9.76 1.19 -20.63
N SER A 376 -10.20 0.04 -20.12
CA SER A 376 -10.97 -0.95 -20.86
C SER A 376 -12.38 -0.40 -21.07
N ALA A 377 -12.63 0.21 -22.23
CA ALA A 377 -13.98 0.37 -22.75
C ALA A 377 -14.53 -1.04 -23.03
N GLY A 378 -15.61 -1.42 -22.35
CA GLY A 378 -16.05 -2.80 -22.25
C GLY A 378 -16.18 -3.55 -23.58
N VAL A 379 -15.32 -4.54 -23.78
CA VAL A 379 -15.61 -5.79 -24.51
C VAL A 379 -15.35 -6.99 -23.58
N GLY A 380 -15.59 -6.79 -22.28
CA GLY A 380 -15.37 -7.77 -21.22
C GLY A 380 -16.65 -8.06 -20.45
N ASP A 381 -16.80 -9.31 -20.01
CA ASP A 381 -17.88 -9.79 -19.14
C ASP A 381 -18.17 -8.77 -18.02
N ILE A 382 -19.42 -8.28 -17.94
CA ILE A 382 -19.88 -7.29 -16.95
C ILE A 382 -19.69 -7.76 -15.50
N TYR A 383 -19.49 -9.06 -15.29
CA TYR A 383 -19.22 -9.65 -13.98
C TYR A 383 -17.74 -9.64 -13.61
N LYS A 384 -16.87 -9.17 -14.51
CA LYS A 384 -15.44 -9.05 -14.28
C LYS A 384 -15.05 -7.61 -13.97
N MET A 385 -14.01 -7.45 -13.16
CA MET A 385 -13.52 -6.14 -12.75
C MET A 385 -12.72 -5.50 -13.87
N GLY A 386 -13.09 -4.26 -14.18
CA GLY A 386 -12.42 -3.43 -15.19
C GLY A 386 -11.09 -2.92 -14.68
N HIS A 387 -11.09 -2.21 -13.56
CA HIS A 387 -9.88 -1.56 -13.07
C HIS A 387 -9.79 -1.56 -11.56
N LEU A 388 -8.57 -1.80 -11.08
CA LEU A 388 -8.23 -1.83 -9.68
C LEU A 388 -7.10 -0.82 -9.45
N GLN A 389 -7.26 0.04 -8.45
CA GLN A 389 -6.24 0.99 -8.05
C GLN A 389 -5.93 0.83 -6.57
N ASN A 390 -4.65 0.73 -6.25
CA ASN A 390 -4.17 0.60 -4.88
C ASN A 390 -3.17 1.72 -4.59
N PHE A 391 -3.57 2.66 -3.74
CA PHE A 391 -2.71 3.74 -3.27
C PHE A 391 -2.44 3.58 -1.78
N ALA A 392 -1.17 3.62 -1.41
CA ALA A 392 -0.75 3.68 -0.03
C ALA A 392 0.48 4.58 0.11
N THR A 393 0.48 5.47 1.10
CA THR A 393 1.65 6.30 1.43
C THR A 393 1.99 6.17 2.91
N MET A 394 3.26 6.40 3.23
CA MET A 394 3.76 6.41 4.60
C MET A 394 4.72 7.58 4.77
N SER A 395 4.53 8.35 5.83
CA SER A 395 5.38 9.45 6.26
C SER A 395 5.55 9.45 7.76
N PHE A 396 6.26 10.45 8.30
CA PHE A 396 6.44 10.59 9.74
C PHE A 396 5.70 11.81 10.27
N PHE A 397 5.14 11.67 11.48
CA PHE A 397 4.46 12.77 12.18
C PHE A 397 5.45 13.83 12.67
N ASN A 398 6.62 13.41 13.13
CA ASN A 398 7.58 14.26 13.83
C ASN A 398 8.62 14.92 12.90
N VAL A 399 8.41 14.96 11.58
CA VAL A 399 9.46 15.50 10.67
C VAL A 399 9.62 17.00 10.87
N ALA A 400 10.87 17.45 10.88
CA ALA A 400 11.22 18.87 10.83
C ALA A 400 10.53 19.56 9.66
N SER A 401 10.08 20.80 9.87
CA SER A 401 9.64 21.63 8.73
C SER A 401 10.81 21.79 7.77
N SER A 402 10.56 21.75 6.45
CA SER A 402 11.57 21.90 5.38
C SER A 402 12.31 23.25 5.38
N LYS A 403 12.09 24.11 6.38
CA LYS A 403 12.89 25.31 6.62
C LYS A 403 14.31 24.92 7.00
N LYS A 404 15.22 25.05 6.04
CA LYS A 404 16.67 24.97 6.27
C LYS A 404 17.04 25.93 7.41
N PRO A 405 17.91 25.53 8.35
CA PRO A 405 18.37 26.44 9.39
C PRO A 405 18.94 27.70 8.76
N SER A 406 18.60 28.87 9.30
CA SER A 406 19.14 30.14 8.83
C SER A 406 20.67 30.07 8.85
N ALA A 407 21.28 30.40 7.72
CA ALA A 407 22.71 30.39 7.47
C ALA A 407 23.56 31.26 8.42
N ASP A 408 22.93 32.00 9.32
CA ASP A 408 23.54 33.03 10.16
C ASP A 408 24.02 32.54 11.53
N GLY A 409 23.84 31.25 11.83
CA GLY A 409 24.59 30.60 12.91
C GLY A 409 26.01 30.30 12.44
N LYS A 410 27.03 30.94 13.03
CA LYS A 410 28.48 30.79 12.78
C LYS A 410 29.06 29.35 12.91
N GLY A 411 28.23 28.31 12.92
CA GLY A 411 28.64 26.89 12.90
C GLY A 411 27.87 26.00 11.92
N ALA A 412 26.80 26.46 11.25
CA ALA A 412 25.89 25.56 10.53
C ALA A 412 26.31 25.21 9.09
N LYS A 413 27.13 26.05 8.44
CA LYS A 413 27.46 25.89 7.01
C LYS A 413 28.56 24.86 6.71
N ASN A 414 29.39 24.51 7.69
CA ASN A 414 30.53 23.61 7.49
C ASN A 414 30.40 22.24 8.18
N SER A 415 29.31 21.96 8.93
CA SER A 415 29.31 20.82 9.89
C SER A 415 28.32 19.69 9.63
N ILE A 416 27.50 19.72 8.57
CA ILE A 416 26.51 18.65 8.34
C ILE A 416 26.91 17.71 7.18
N ASN A 417 27.49 18.25 6.11
CA ASN A 417 27.65 17.51 4.85
C ASN A 417 28.78 16.47 4.83
N GLU A 418 29.89 16.67 5.56
CA GLU A 418 31.06 15.75 5.53
C GLU A 418 31.17 14.81 6.75
N ILE A 419 30.43 15.08 7.84
CA ILE A 419 30.60 14.37 9.12
C ILE A 419 29.80 13.07 9.17
N ILE A 420 28.66 12.99 8.46
CA ILE A 420 27.71 11.87 8.57
C ILE A 420 28.38 10.53 8.22
N GLU A 421 29.01 10.45 7.05
CA GLU A 421 29.56 9.19 6.53
C GLU A 421 30.94 8.82 7.10
N ARG A 422 31.71 9.80 7.59
CA ARG A 422 33.10 9.56 8.04
C ARG A 422 33.23 9.15 9.51
N HIS A 423 32.19 9.34 10.33
CA HIS A 423 32.26 9.02 11.75
C HIS A 423 31.89 7.56 12.03
N VAL A 424 32.80 6.80 12.63
CA VAL A 424 32.58 5.36 12.94
C VAL A 424 31.39 5.11 13.88
N ASP A 425 31.01 6.14 14.65
CA ASP A 425 29.86 6.12 15.56
C ASP A 425 28.50 6.29 14.86
N ASN A 426 28.50 6.56 13.56
CA ASN A 426 27.27 6.73 12.77
C ASN A 426 26.95 5.45 12.01
N GLU A 427 25.66 5.24 11.81
CA GLU A 427 25.11 4.32 10.82
C GLU A 427 24.44 5.13 9.73
N VAL A 428 24.68 4.80 8.46
CA VAL A 428 24.08 5.50 7.32
C VAL A 428 23.40 4.48 6.43
N VAL A 429 22.08 4.51 6.39
CA VAL A 429 21.27 3.59 5.57
C VAL A 429 21.37 4.02 4.10
N PRO A 430 21.76 3.12 3.17
CA PRO A 430 21.77 3.40 1.74
C PRO A 430 20.39 3.21 1.12
N HIS A 431 20.20 3.75 -0.10
CA HIS A 431 19.14 3.29 -0.98
C HIS A 431 19.58 2.03 -1.77
N PRO A 432 18.65 1.13 -2.14
CA PRO A 432 17.27 1.06 -1.66
C PRO A 432 17.18 0.41 -0.27
N PHE A 433 16.15 0.74 0.50
CA PHE A 433 15.82 0.08 1.76
C PHE A 433 14.32 -0.24 1.84
N CYS A 434 13.96 -1.25 2.63
CA CYS A 434 12.57 -1.50 3.00
C CYS A 434 12.21 -0.72 4.27
N ALA A 435 11.03 -0.14 4.30
CA ALA A 435 10.45 0.54 5.44
C ALA A 435 9.18 -0.21 5.86
N ILE A 436 9.11 -0.66 7.11
CA ILE A 436 8.00 -1.47 7.62
C ILE A 436 7.51 -0.85 8.93
N LEU A 437 6.22 -0.53 8.98
CA LEU A 437 5.52 -0.26 10.23
C LEU A 437 4.94 -1.56 10.76
N TRP A 438 5.26 -1.93 11.99
CA TRP A 438 4.95 -3.24 12.56
C TRP A 438 4.09 -3.12 13.81
N ASP A 439 3.01 -3.89 13.89
CA ASP A 439 2.17 -4.06 15.09
C ASP A 439 2.82 -5.12 15.98
N THR A 440 3.38 -4.69 17.12
CA THR A 440 4.11 -5.57 18.03
C THR A 440 3.18 -6.50 18.81
N ASN A 441 1.92 -6.11 19.00
CA ASN A 441 0.94 -6.89 19.75
C ASN A 441 0.41 -8.07 18.95
N ARG A 442 0.29 -7.89 17.63
CA ARG A 442 -0.13 -8.95 16.69
C ARG A 442 1.05 -9.58 15.97
N GLN A 443 2.23 -8.97 16.04
CA GLN A 443 3.42 -9.40 15.34
C GLN A 443 3.21 -9.44 13.82
N VAL A 444 2.64 -8.38 13.27
CA VAL A 444 2.31 -8.28 11.83
C VAL A 444 2.75 -6.92 11.25
N PRO A 445 3.12 -6.87 9.97
CA PRO A 445 3.24 -5.60 9.26
C PRO A 445 1.89 -4.89 9.16
N VAL A 446 1.90 -3.58 9.33
CA VAL A 446 0.77 -2.68 9.05
C VAL A 446 0.97 -2.01 7.69
N PHE A 447 2.16 -1.47 7.46
CA PHE A 447 2.61 -0.92 6.18
C PHE A 447 3.98 -1.49 5.86
N MET A 448 4.21 -1.72 4.57
CA MET A 448 5.52 -2.10 4.06
C MET A 448 5.79 -1.34 2.77
N GLY A 449 7.01 -0.93 2.57
CA GLY A 449 7.41 -0.24 1.36
C GLY A 449 8.87 -0.39 1.04
N LYS A 450 9.20 -0.11 -0.22
CA LYS A 450 10.56 -0.01 -0.73
C LYS A 450 10.83 1.45 -1.04
N ILE A 451 11.90 2.00 -0.50
CA ILE A 451 12.32 3.38 -0.75
C ILE A 451 13.61 3.34 -1.56
N THR A 452 13.54 3.80 -2.81
CA THR A 452 14.60 3.59 -3.81
C THR A 452 15.44 4.82 -4.10
N GLY A 453 14.94 6.02 -3.75
CA GLY A 453 15.56 7.30 -4.13
C GLY A 453 15.47 7.62 -5.63
N LYS A 454 14.91 6.72 -6.45
CA LYS A 454 14.69 6.96 -7.88
C LYS A 454 13.47 7.87 -8.05
N LYS A 455 13.62 8.89 -8.91
CA LYS A 455 12.53 9.76 -9.34
C LYS A 455 12.16 9.42 -10.78
N LEU A 456 10.88 9.51 -11.12
CA LEU A 456 10.51 9.53 -12.53
C LEU A 456 11.14 10.79 -13.13
N VAL A 457 11.94 10.60 -14.17
CA VAL A 457 12.31 11.71 -15.04
C VAL A 457 11.04 12.02 -15.80
N GLU A 458 10.44 13.20 -15.59
CA GLU A 458 9.42 13.70 -16.49
C GLU A 458 10.04 13.68 -17.90
N GLU A 459 9.54 12.83 -18.78
CA GLU A 459 9.75 13.03 -20.21
C GLU A 459 9.26 14.45 -20.48
N GLN A 460 10.18 15.36 -20.78
CA GLN A 460 9.81 16.65 -21.31
C GLN A 460 8.87 16.37 -22.48
N GLU A 461 7.62 16.83 -22.40
CA GLU A 461 6.72 16.83 -23.55
C GLU A 461 7.55 17.29 -24.75
N PRO A 462 7.65 16.52 -25.85
CA PRO A 462 8.26 17.05 -27.05
C PRO A 462 7.52 18.35 -27.33
N GLU A 463 8.25 19.47 -27.38
CA GLU A 463 7.71 20.81 -27.56
C GLU A 463 6.52 20.70 -28.52
N LYS A 464 5.30 20.87 -28.00
CA LYS A 464 4.12 20.90 -28.85
C LYS A 464 4.44 21.90 -29.94
N PRO A 465 4.56 21.50 -31.22
CA PRO A 465 4.80 22.47 -32.26
C PRO A 465 3.62 23.43 -32.13
N GLY A 466 3.95 24.69 -31.79
CA GLY A 466 2.95 25.70 -31.51
C GLY A 466 1.90 25.65 -32.61
N PHE A 467 0.65 25.88 -32.25
CA PHE A 467 -0.57 25.76 -33.05
C PHE A 467 -0.53 26.43 -34.46
N VAL A 468 0.57 27.12 -34.80
CA VAL A 468 0.89 27.67 -36.12
C VAL A 468 1.64 26.66 -37.03
N GLY A 469 2.33 25.66 -36.49
CA GLY A 469 3.13 24.68 -37.24
C GLY A 469 2.34 23.48 -37.80
N SER A 470 1.21 23.13 -37.18
CA SER A 470 0.37 22.00 -37.60
C SER A 470 -0.61 22.34 -38.73
N ILE A 471 -0.94 23.62 -38.94
CA ILE A 471 -1.77 24.06 -40.07
C ILE A 471 -0.96 24.10 -41.38
N ILE A 472 0.35 24.40 -41.32
CA ILE A 472 1.21 24.47 -42.52
C ILE A 472 1.53 23.07 -43.09
N LYS A 473 1.46 22.01 -42.28
CA LYS A 473 1.72 20.63 -42.74
C LYS A 473 0.53 19.98 -43.45
N TRP A 474 -0.69 20.46 -43.24
CA TRP A 474 -1.89 19.99 -43.93
C TRP A 474 -2.16 20.70 -45.27
N LEU A 475 -1.53 21.85 -45.53
CA LEU A 475 -1.76 22.67 -46.73
C LEU A 475 -0.75 22.44 -47.87
N LYS A 476 0.07 21.38 -47.83
CA LYS A 476 1.08 21.09 -48.87
C LYS A 476 0.89 19.76 -49.60
N TRP A 477 -0.30 19.18 -49.56
CA TRP A 477 -0.62 17.92 -50.26
C TRP A 477 -1.74 18.05 -51.30
N ASP A 478 -1.96 19.27 -51.84
CA ASP A 478 -2.78 19.51 -53.03
C ASP A 478 -2.24 20.73 -53.82
N THR A 479 -1.06 20.56 -54.42
CA THR A 479 -0.54 21.27 -55.61
C THR A 479 0.48 20.36 -56.25
#